data_AF-A0A7D8UZ41-F1
#
_entry.id   AF-A0A7D8UZ41-F1
#
_cell.length_a   1.000
_cell.length_b   1.000
_cell.length_c   1.000
_cell.angle_alpha   90.00
_cell.angle_beta   90.00
_cell.angle_gamma   90.00
#
_symmetry.space_group_name_H-M   'P 1'
#
loop_
_entity.id
_entity.type
_entity.pdbx_description
1 polymer ?
#
loop_
_entity_poly.entity_id
_entity_poly.type
_entity_poly.pdbx_seq_one_letter_code
_entity_poly.pdbx_strand_id
1 'polypeptide(L)'
;MPAELLSIPPAYTLIGFYRLCTDESIRKPVWDKVRHAAVRGALVGAAYAVLGWGAMDWIVRRFIVGKDKAKDGRVTLGSGMLAVSIDLVFYTHVLLLLPQLGAIMKFFIRKNLRIARTRAHNLTVASRGKPAEFWGLGYVEEWQQPPSLPPAQARGRAARDKWVRRLLWWPTQSVIRHYVLIPLSPMLPLIIPVFTSSVKALTTGEYLHKPYFTQKRMAPDAVWTWVEERKWAYRAFGFCAALLEGLPIIGLVFSVSNRIGAAMWAHDLEKRQHLFAHGVLQPLPPSRVGIFGTGSVLDMTHEVRRAGAEIEKRWSNAPVYAPTDEGDSEAPAPAAPTPSAPTPGETPPPPYSAVAGGTPDGTRRRLPPQLPPRPDSKATDTKSKGL
;
A
#
# COMPACT_ATOMS: atom_id res chain seq x y z
N MET A 1 16.44 -1.20 -6.57
CA MET A 1 15.76 0.10 -6.66
C MET A 1 16.37 1.03 -5.63
N PRO A 2 16.49 2.33 -5.93
CA PRO A 2 17.04 3.30 -4.98
C PRO A 2 16.06 3.50 -3.81
N ALA A 3 16.58 3.48 -2.58
CA ALA A 3 15.80 3.67 -1.35
C ALA A 3 15.11 5.06 -1.27
N GLU A 4 15.46 5.98 -2.16
CA GLU A 4 14.85 7.32 -2.30
C GLU A 4 13.34 7.26 -2.56
N LEU A 5 12.84 6.19 -3.19
CA LEU A 5 11.43 6.00 -3.47
C LEU A 5 10.57 5.87 -2.21
N LEU A 6 11.17 5.54 -1.06
CA LEU A 6 10.48 5.51 0.23
C LEU A 6 9.98 6.89 0.68
N SER A 7 10.51 7.97 0.10
CA SER A 7 10.03 9.33 0.35
C SER A 7 8.78 9.69 -0.47
N ILE A 8 8.43 8.90 -1.50
CA ILE A 8 7.26 9.11 -2.35
C ILE A 8 6.46 7.79 -2.49
N PRO A 9 5.79 7.32 -1.43
CA PRO A 9 5.00 6.08 -1.47
C PRO A 9 3.98 5.97 -2.63
N PRO A 10 3.29 7.05 -3.06
CA PRO A 10 2.42 6.99 -4.24
C PRO A 10 3.09 6.53 -5.53
N ALA A 11 4.39 6.78 -5.70
CA ALA A 11 5.12 6.46 -6.93
C ALA A 11 5.17 4.94 -7.20
N TYR A 12 5.10 4.10 -6.16
CA TYR A 12 5.08 2.64 -6.32
C TYR A 12 3.88 2.14 -7.15
N THR A 13 2.78 2.89 -7.24
CA THR A 13 1.64 2.54 -8.11
C THR A 13 2.03 2.59 -9.60
N LEU A 14 2.77 3.62 -10.01
CA LEU A 14 3.29 3.80 -11.36
C LEU A 14 4.41 2.81 -11.66
N ILE A 15 5.31 2.59 -10.71
CA ILE A 15 6.41 1.63 -10.87
C ILE A 15 5.84 0.20 -11.00
N GLY A 16 4.81 -0.14 -10.23
CA GLY A 16 4.10 -1.40 -10.34
C GLY A 16 3.51 -1.60 -11.74
N PHE A 17 2.93 -0.54 -12.32
CA PHE A 17 2.39 -0.57 -13.68
C PHE A 17 3.50 -0.69 -14.73
N TYR A 18 4.54 0.14 -14.64
CA TYR A 18 5.72 0.06 -15.49
C TYR A 18 6.31 -1.35 -15.51
N ARG A 19 6.47 -1.96 -14.33
CA ARG A 19 6.99 -3.32 -14.19
C ARG A 19 6.06 -4.36 -14.79
N LEU A 20 4.75 -4.26 -14.58
CA LEU A 20 3.79 -5.16 -15.23
C LEU A 20 3.87 -5.10 -16.77
N CYS A 21 4.13 -3.91 -17.32
CA CYS A 21 4.25 -3.72 -18.76
C CYS A 21 5.59 -4.22 -19.33
N THR A 22 6.69 -4.07 -18.58
CA THR A 22 8.06 -4.33 -19.08
C THR A 22 8.59 -5.72 -18.75
N ASP A 23 8.21 -6.30 -17.61
CA ASP A 23 8.75 -7.57 -17.12
C ASP A 23 7.94 -8.75 -17.67
N GLU A 24 8.48 -9.43 -18.70
CA GLU A 24 7.80 -10.57 -19.32
C GLU A 24 7.58 -11.75 -18.38
N SER A 25 8.48 -11.92 -17.41
CA SER A 25 8.44 -13.03 -16.44
C SER A 25 7.20 -12.93 -15.52
N ILE A 26 6.71 -11.71 -15.29
CA ILE A 26 5.50 -11.45 -14.51
C ILE A 26 4.28 -11.32 -15.42
N ARG A 27 4.42 -10.61 -16.55
CA ARG A 27 3.32 -10.26 -17.45
C ARG A 27 2.65 -11.49 -18.05
N LYS A 28 3.42 -12.42 -18.61
CA LYS A 28 2.91 -13.64 -19.28
C LYS A 28 2.07 -14.51 -18.34
N PRO A 29 2.59 -15.00 -17.20
CA PRO A 29 1.84 -15.90 -16.32
C PRO A 29 0.63 -15.23 -15.63
N VAL A 30 0.67 -13.90 -15.46
CA VAL A 30 -0.48 -13.11 -14.98
C VAL A 30 -1.56 -13.03 -16.07
N TRP A 31 -1.17 -12.69 -17.30
CA TRP A 31 -2.09 -12.56 -18.42
C TRP A 31 -2.75 -13.89 -18.76
N ASP A 32 -1.98 -14.98 -18.85
CA ASP A 32 -2.49 -16.30 -19.21
C ASP A 32 -3.59 -16.78 -18.26
N LYS A 33 -3.49 -16.43 -16.96
CA LYS A 33 -4.52 -16.77 -15.97
C LYS A 33 -5.81 -16.00 -16.17
N VAL A 34 -5.75 -14.76 -16.65
CA VAL A 34 -6.91 -13.87 -16.80
C VAL A 34 -7.50 -13.95 -18.22
N ARG A 35 -6.69 -14.27 -19.23
CA ARG A 35 -7.02 -14.22 -20.67
C ARG A 35 -8.38 -14.83 -21.00
N HIS A 36 -8.61 -16.10 -20.64
CA HIS A 36 -9.85 -16.80 -20.99
C HIS A 36 -11.10 -16.21 -20.32
N ALA A 37 -10.96 -15.69 -19.10
CA ALA A 37 -12.07 -15.02 -18.41
C ALA A 37 -12.32 -13.62 -18.98
N ALA A 38 -11.24 -12.89 -19.31
CA ALA A 38 -11.34 -11.57 -19.94
C ALA A 38 -11.98 -11.64 -21.33
N VAL A 39 -11.62 -12.63 -22.15
CA VAL A 39 -12.23 -12.84 -23.48
C VAL A 39 -13.72 -13.13 -23.35
N ARG A 40 -14.12 -14.03 -22.44
CA ARG A 40 -15.56 -14.31 -22.19
C ARG A 40 -16.30 -13.07 -21.70
N GLY A 41 -15.72 -12.32 -20.76
CA GLY A 41 -16.31 -11.06 -20.29
C GLY A 41 -16.42 -10.01 -21.39
N ALA A 42 -15.44 -9.93 -22.29
CA ALA A 42 -15.47 -9.02 -23.43
C ALA A 42 -16.56 -9.41 -24.44
N LEU A 43 -16.69 -10.70 -24.77
CA LEU A 43 -17.74 -11.20 -25.68
C LEU A 43 -19.14 -10.94 -25.12
N VAL A 44 -19.37 -11.26 -23.84
CA VAL A 44 -20.65 -11.02 -23.18
C VAL A 44 -20.94 -9.53 -23.05
N GLY A 45 -19.92 -8.72 -22.73
CA GLY A 45 -20.05 -7.26 -22.69
C GLY A 45 -20.39 -6.66 -24.06
N ALA A 46 -19.76 -7.15 -25.13
CA ALA A 46 -20.06 -6.72 -26.49
C ALA A 46 -21.48 -7.10 -26.91
N ALA A 47 -21.90 -8.33 -26.65
CA ALA A 47 -23.28 -8.77 -26.90
C ALA A 47 -24.29 -7.92 -26.11
N TYR A 48 -24.01 -7.63 -24.83
CA TYR A 48 -24.84 -6.74 -24.01
C TYR A 48 -24.94 -5.33 -24.58
N ALA A 49 -23.82 -4.76 -25.02
CA ALA A 49 -23.80 -3.42 -25.64
C ALA A 49 -24.62 -3.36 -26.93
N VAL A 50 -24.49 -4.37 -27.79
CA VAL A 50 -25.20 -4.43 -29.08
C VAL A 50 -26.70 -4.64 -28.87
N LEU A 51 -27.09 -5.64 -28.06
CA LEU A 51 -28.50 -5.95 -27.81
C LEU A 51 -29.20 -4.83 -27.03
N GLY A 52 -28.50 -4.17 -26.12
CA GLY A 52 -29.02 -3.05 -25.33
C GLY A 52 -29.02 -1.69 -26.03
N TRP A 53 -28.37 -1.56 -27.20
CA TRP A 53 -28.10 -0.27 -27.83
C TRP A 53 -29.38 0.50 -28.15
N GLY A 54 -30.37 -0.16 -28.78
CA GLY A 54 -31.62 0.50 -29.17
C GLY A 54 -32.42 1.03 -27.98
N ALA A 55 -32.51 0.26 -26.90
CA ALA A 55 -33.17 0.69 -25.68
C ALA A 55 -32.42 1.85 -25.00
N MET A 56 -31.09 1.79 -24.96
CA MET A 56 -30.25 2.86 -24.40
C MET A 56 -30.38 4.16 -25.21
N ASP A 57 -30.29 4.10 -26.55
CA ASP A 57 -30.41 5.26 -27.43
C ASP A 57 -31.77 5.94 -27.29
N TRP A 58 -32.83 5.13 -27.20
CA TRP A 58 -34.17 5.63 -26.92
C TRP A 58 -34.24 6.38 -25.57
N ILE A 59 -33.70 5.80 -24.49
CA ILE A 59 -33.68 6.45 -23.16
C ILE A 59 -32.87 7.75 -23.18
N VAL A 60 -31.65 7.71 -23.75
CA VAL A 60 -30.73 8.85 -23.76
C VAL A 60 -31.33 10.03 -24.50
N ARG A 61 -31.87 9.80 -25.70
CA ARG A 61 -32.51 10.85 -26.51
C ARG A 61 -33.78 11.38 -25.88
N ARG A 62 -34.59 10.50 -25.25
CA ARG A 62 -35.91 10.85 -24.73
C ARG A 62 -35.87 11.54 -23.37
N PHE A 63 -34.98 11.12 -22.47
CA PHE A 63 -34.99 11.52 -21.05
C PHE A 63 -33.77 12.33 -20.61
N ILE A 64 -32.59 12.11 -21.21
CA ILE A 64 -31.34 12.74 -20.71
C ILE A 64 -30.99 13.99 -21.52
N VAL A 65 -30.80 13.85 -22.84
CA VAL A 65 -30.35 14.96 -23.69
C VAL A 65 -31.53 15.87 -24.05
N GLY A 66 -32.74 15.31 -24.14
CA GLY A 66 -33.93 16.02 -24.58
C GLY A 66 -33.99 16.15 -26.11
N LYS A 67 -35.21 16.21 -26.67
CA LYS A 67 -35.45 16.13 -28.12
C LYS A 67 -34.75 17.25 -28.92
N ASP A 68 -34.62 18.44 -28.34
CA ASP A 68 -34.08 19.60 -29.05
C ASP A 68 -32.55 19.59 -29.09
N LYS A 69 -31.88 19.29 -27.97
CA LYS A 69 -30.41 19.18 -27.92
C LYS A 69 -29.87 17.92 -28.60
N ALA A 70 -30.70 16.90 -28.77
CA ALA A 70 -30.33 15.67 -29.48
C ALA A 70 -30.28 15.82 -31.01
N LYS A 71 -30.88 16.87 -31.57
CA LYS A 71 -30.84 17.19 -33.00
C LYS A 71 -29.58 17.96 -33.40
N ASP A 72 -29.16 18.92 -32.57
CA ASP A 72 -27.93 19.69 -32.83
C ASP A 72 -26.65 18.98 -32.37
N GLY A 73 -26.75 18.04 -31.41
CA GLY A 73 -25.86 16.89 -31.18
C GLY A 73 -24.41 17.16 -30.76
N ARG A 74 -23.77 18.24 -31.21
CA ARG A 74 -22.36 18.56 -31.00
C ARG A 74 -22.24 19.79 -30.10
N VAL A 75 -21.61 19.60 -28.94
CA VAL A 75 -21.23 20.70 -28.06
C VAL A 75 -19.74 20.93 -28.24
N THR A 76 -19.37 22.14 -28.67
CA THR A 76 -17.97 22.55 -28.76
C THR A 76 -17.50 22.97 -27.38
N LEU A 77 -16.59 22.18 -26.80
CA LEU A 77 -15.94 22.50 -25.54
C LEU A 77 -14.58 23.13 -25.85
N GLY A 78 -14.36 24.34 -25.35
CA GLY A 78 -13.11 25.09 -25.52
C GLY A 78 -13.30 26.44 -26.19
N SER A 79 -12.22 27.22 -26.22
CA SER A 79 -12.12 28.52 -26.88
C SER A 79 -10.87 28.51 -27.76
N GLY A 80 -10.97 28.98 -29.01
CA GLY A 80 -9.85 29.05 -29.94
C GLY A 80 -9.37 27.68 -30.46
N MET A 81 -8.05 27.48 -30.54
CA MET A 81 -7.40 26.33 -31.21
C MET A 81 -7.58 24.98 -30.48
N LEU A 82 -8.15 24.98 -29.26
CA LEU A 82 -8.43 23.80 -28.43
C LEU A 82 -9.93 23.44 -28.41
N ALA A 83 -10.72 23.99 -29.33
CA ALA A 83 -12.13 23.67 -29.47
C ALA A 83 -12.34 22.21 -29.93
N VAL A 84 -12.87 21.36 -29.04
CA VAL A 84 -13.22 19.97 -29.34
C VAL A 84 -14.74 19.86 -29.43
N SER A 85 -15.26 19.46 -30.59
CA SER A 85 -16.68 19.16 -30.75
C SER A 85 -16.95 17.74 -30.27
N ILE A 86 -17.70 17.62 -29.16
CA ILE A 86 -18.09 16.33 -28.60
C ILE A 86 -19.56 16.08 -28.95
N ASP A 87 -19.85 14.92 -29.54
CA ASP A 87 -21.22 14.44 -29.70
C ASP A 87 -21.79 14.11 -28.30
N LEU A 88 -22.74 14.92 -27.84
CA LEU A 88 -23.36 14.82 -26.53
C LEU A 88 -24.13 13.51 -26.37
N VAL A 89 -24.74 13.01 -27.44
CA VAL A 89 -25.48 11.75 -27.43
C VAL A 89 -24.49 10.62 -27.27
N PHE A 90 -23.49 10.52 -28.15
CA PHE A 90 -22.45 9.48 -28.07
C PHE A 90 -21.70 9.49 -26.74
N TYR A 91 -21.32 10.66 -26.24
CA TYR A 91 -20.68 10.80 -24.93
C TYR A 91 -21.53 10.24 -23.79
N THR A 92 -22.84 10.54 -23.79
CA THR A 92 -23.78 10.04 -22.78
C THR A 92 -23.93 8.51 -22.86
N HIS A 93 -23.95 7.95 -24.08
CA HIS A 93 -23.95 6.50 -24.29
C HIS A 93 -22.72 5.85 -23.65
N VAL A 94 -21.53 6.37 -23.95
CA VAL A 94 -20.27 5.85 -23.38
C VAL A 94 -20.27 5.95 -21.85
N LEU A 95 -20.71 7.08 -21.29
CA LEU A 95 -20.72 7.31 -19.85
C LEU A 95 -21.66 6.35 -19.11
N LEU A 96 -22.80 5.98 -19.70
CA LEU A 96 -23.73 5.01 -19.14
C LEU A 96 -23.27 3.57 -19.34
N LEU A 97 -22.73 3.25 -20.52
CA LEU A 97 -22.37 1.89 -20.91
C LEU A 97 -21.08 1.42 -20.22
N LEU A 98 -20.08 2.29 -20.09
CA LEU A 98 -18.75 1.94 -19.60
C LEU A 98 -18.75 1.34 -18.17
N PRO A 99 -19.48 1.87 -17.17
CA PRO A 99 -19.59 1.25 -15.86
C PRO A 99 -20.24 -0.14 -15.90
N GLN A 100 -21.23 -0.35 -16.78
CA GLN A 100 -21.94 -1.62 -16.92
C GLN A 100 -21.03 -2.69 -17.54
N LEU A 101 -20.31 -2.35 -18.61
CA LEU A 101 -19.28 -3.21 -19.20
C LEU A 101 -18.18 -3.54 -18.20
N GLY A 102 -17.74 -2.55 -17.41
CA GLY A 102 -16.79 -2.75 -16.33
C GLY A 102 -17.29 -3.74 -15.26
N ALA A 103 -18.57 -3.70 -14.91
CA ALA A 103 -19.18 -4.63 -13.95
C ALA A 103 -19.28 -6.06 -14.52
N ILE A 104 -19.70 -6.21 -15.77
CA ILE A 104 -19.72 -7.50 -16.48
C ILE A 104 -18.31 -8.08 -16.52
N MET A 105 -17.32 -7.29 -16.96
CA MET A 105 -15.93 -7.72 -17.00
C MET A 105 -15.43 -8.16 -15.62
N LYS A 106 -15.67 -7.35 -14.57
CA LYS A 106 -15.32 -7.66 -13.18
C LYS A 106 -15.93 -8.97 -12.72
N PHE A 107 -17.18 -9.25 -13.06
CA PHE A 107 -17.86 -10.49 -12.71
C PHE A 107 -17.13 -11.71 -13.29
N PHE A 108 -16.87 -11.71 -14.60
CA PHE A 108 -16.22 -12.84 -15.27
C PHE A 108 -14.78 -13.09 -14.78
N ILE A 109 -14.02 -12.04 -14.50
CA ILE A 109 -12.62 -12.21 -14.09
C ILE A 109 -12.41 -12.33 -12.58
N ARG A 110 -13.44 -12.13 -11.74
CA ARG A 110 -13.30 -11.99 -10.27
C ARG A 110 -12.42 -13.05 -9.62
N LYS A 111 -12.67 -14.33 -9.93
CA LYS A 111 -11.91 -15.47 -9.37
C LYS A 111 -10.46 -15.47 -9.88
N ASN A 112 -10.27 -15.39 -11.19
CA ASN A 112 -8.95 -15.45 -11.81
C ASN A 112 -8.09 -14.23 -11.47
N LEU A 113 -8.71 -13.06 -11.30
CA LEU A 113 -8.05 -11.83 -10.90
C LEU A 113 -7.51 -11.91 -9.47
N ARG A 114 -8.19 -12.62 -8.55
CA ARG A 114 -7.64 -12.87 -7.21
C ARG A 114 -6.35 -13.69 -7.29
N ILE A 115 -6.34 -14.75 -8.11
CA ILE A 115 -5.16 -15.61 -8.30
C ILE A 115 -4.03 -14.83 -8.97
N ALA A 116 -4.34 -14.09 -10.04
CA ALA A 116 -3.36 -13.29 -10.77
C ALA A 116 -2.70 -12.23 -9.88
N ARG A 117 -3.45 -11.62 -8.95
CA ARG A 117 -2.92 -10.67 -7.97
C ARG A 117 -1.90 -11.30 -7.01
N THR A 118 -2.21 -12.48 -6.47
CA THR A 118 -1.28 -13.21 -5.59
C THR A 118 -0.04 -13.64 -6.37
N ARG A 119 -0.22 -14.20 -7.57
CA ARG A 119 0.89 -14.61 -8.42
C ARG A 119 1.81 -13.45 -8.81
N ALA A 120 1.24 -12.30 -9.17
CA ALA A 120 2.01 -11.11 -9.50
C ALA A 120 2.86 -10.66 -8.30
N HIS A 121 2.30 -10.66 -7.09
CA HIS A 121 3.04 -10.37 -5.88
C HIS A 121 4.19 -11.38 -5.67
N ASN A 122 3.89 -12.68 -5.74
CA ASN A 122 4.85 -13.75 -5.50
C ASN A 122 6.03 -13.72 -6.49
N LEU A 123 5.75 -13.58 -7.78
CA LEU A 123 6.79 -13.44 -8.81
C LEU A 123 7.63 -12.18 -8.61
N THR A 124 7.00 -11.08 -8.17
CA THR A 124 7.71 -9.83 -7.85
C THR A 124 8.67 -10.02 -6.68
N VAL A 125 8.27 -10.75 -5.63
CA VAL A 125 9.15 -11.06 -4.50
C VAL A 125 10.26 -12.03 -4.91
N ALA A 126 9.93 -13.11 -5.62
CA ALA A 126 10.90 -14.12 -6.07
C ALA A 126 11.96 -13.53 -7.02
N SER A 127 11.56 -12.65 -7.94
CA SER A 127 12.49 -11.96 -8.85
C SER A 127 13.52 -11.06 -8.16
N ARG A 128 13.34 -10.74 -6.86
CA ARG A 128 14.36 -10.01 -6.08
C ARG A 128 15.50 -10.90 -5.61
N GLY A 129 15.37 -12.22 -5.73
CA GLY A 129 16.44 -13.16 -5.45
C GLY A 129 16.90 -13.14 -3.99
N LYS A 130 16.01 -12.78 -3.04
CA LYS A 130 16.34 -12.73 -1.62
C LYS A 130 15.89 -14.01 -0.92
N PRO A 131 16.66 -14.53 0.07
CA PRO A 131 16.27 -15.71 0.83
C PRO A 131 15.10 -15.40 1.77
N ALA A 132 14.47 -16.44 2.32
CA ALA A 132 13.38 -16.29 3.29
C ALA A 132 13.81 -15.49 4.53
N GLU A 133 15.05 -15.68 4.98
CA GLU A 133 15.64 -15.01 6.14
C GLU A 133 15.72 -13.49 5.99
N PHE A 134 15.91 -13.00 4.76
CA PHE A 134 15.92 -11.55 4.49
C PHE A 134 14.62 -10.88 4.93
N TRP A 135 13.50 -11.60 4.84
CA TRP A 135 12.18 -11.11 5.23
C TRP A 135 11.82 -11.44 6.69
N GLY A 136 12.60 -12.31 7.34
CA GLY A 136 12.29 -12.92 8.63
C GLY A 136 12.79 -12.16 9.86
N LEU A 137 13.34 -10.95 9.71
CA LEU A 137 13.93 -10.18 10.82
C LEU A 137 12.97 -9.80 11.94
N GLY A 138 11.66 -9.94 11.74
CA GLY A 138 10.66 -9.44 12.67
C GLY A 138 10.62 -7.91 12.72
N TYR A 139 9.80 -7.36 13.61
CA TYR A 139 9.63 -5.91 13.71
C TYR A 139 10.84 -5.25 14.38
N VAL A 140 11.54 -4.37 13.66
CA VAL A 140 12.62 -3.54 14.20
C VAL A 140 12.12 -2.10 14.31
N GLU A 141 12.27 -1.53 15.51
CA GLU A 141 11.78 -0.20 15.84
C GLU A 141 12.61 0.89 15.15
N GLU A 142 11.95 1.78 14.40
CA GLU A 142 12.62 2.87 13.67
C GLU A 142 12.51 4.21 14.40
N TRP A 143 11.57 4.35 15.35
CA TRP A 143 11.30 5.61 16.03
C TRP A 143 11.85 5.54 17.46
N GLN A 144 12.46 6.64 17.93
CA GLN A 144 12.91 6.72 19.33
C GLN A 144 11.74 6.64 20.32
N GLN A 145 10.57 7.11 19.90
CA GLN A 145 9.34 7.10 20.68
C GLN A 145 8.22 6.53 19.79
N PRO A 146 8.02 5.20 19.81
CA PRO A 146 6.95 4.61 19.04
C PRO A 146 5.58 5.04 19.57
N PRO A 147 4.57 5.20 18.70
CA PRO A 147 3.21 5.39 19.15
C PRO A 147 2.78 4.15 19.95
N SER A 148 2.42 4.35 21.22
CA SER A 148 1.82 3.28 22.00
C SER A 148 0.39 3.03 21.52
N LEU A 149 -0.16 1.87 21.88
CA LEU A 149 -1.54 1.46 21.61
C LEU A 149 -2.44 1.83 22.81
N PRO A 150 -3.05 3.04 22.89
CA PRO A 150 -4.12 3.24 23.87
C PRO A 150 -5.29 2.29 23.57
N PRO A 151 -5.86 1.60 24.57
CA PRO A 151 -7.01 0.72 24.39
C PRO A 151 -8.20 1.41 23.71
N ALA A 152 -8.39 2.71 23.97
CA ALA A 152 -9.41 3.53 23.34
C ALA A 152 -9.20 3.69 21.82
N GLN A 153 -7.95 3.80 21.38
CA GLN A 153 -7.60 4.04 19.98
C GLN A 153 -7.70 2.76 19.13
N ALA A 154 -7.37 1.61 19.71
CA ALA A 154 -7.63 0.30 19.11
C ALA A 154 -9.13 0.08 18.83
N ARG A 155 -9.99 0.39 19.80
CA ARG A 155 -11.46 0.37 19.64
C ARG A 155 -11.93 1.36 18.57
N GLY A 156 -11.34 2.56 18.54
CA GLY A 156 -11.62 3.59 17.54
C GLY A 156 -11.30 3.15 16.10
N ARG A 157 -10.18 2.45 15.87
CA ARG A 157 -9.81 1.94 14.54
C ARG A 157 -10.79 0.85 14.07
N ALA A 158 -11.13 -0.11 14.93
CA ALA A 158 -12.12 -1.14 14.61
C ALA A 158 -13.53 -0.56 14.32
N ALA A 159 -13.93 0.46 15.09
CA ALA A 159 -15.17 1.19 14.84
C ALA A 159 -15.13 1.95 13.51
N ARG A 160 -14.02 2.62 13.21
CA ARG A 160 -13.78 3.31 11.94
C ARG A 160 -13.83 2.36 10.76
N ASP A 161 -13.19 1.19 10.83
CA ASP A 161 -13.21 0.21 9.74
C ASP A 161 -14.62 -0.34 9.49
N LYS A 162 -15.37 -0.59 10.57
CA LYS A 162 -16.78 -0.98 10.49
C LYS A 162 -17.62 0.14 9.85
N TRP A 163 -17.40 1.40 10.23
CA TRP A 163 -18.08 2.56 9.65
C TRP A 163 -17.71 2.77 8.18
N VAL A 164 -16.43 2.69 7.82
CA VAL A 164 -15.94 2.79 6.44
C VAL A 164 -16.57 1.68 5.59
N ARG A 165 -16.59 0.43 6.08
CA ARG A 165 -17.26 -0.68 5.39
C ARG A 165 -18.75 -0.43 5.20
N ARG A 166 -19.42 0.12 6.22
CA ARG A 166 -20.84 0.48 6.16
C ARG A 166 -21.08 1.61 5.16
N LEU A 167 -20.22 2.63 5.14
CA LEU A 167 -20.31 3.78 4.24
C LEU A 167 -20.06 3.39 2.77
N LEU A 168 -19.10 2.49 2.54
CA LEU A 168 -18.75 1.97 1.22
C LEU A 168 -19.66 0.84 0.75
N TRP A 169 -20.72 0.52 1.49
CA TRP A 169 -21.69 -0.47 1.07
C TRP A 169 -22.48 0.04 -0.15
N TRP A 170 -22.92 -0.85 -1.03
CA TRP A 170 -23.55 -0.47 -2.31
C TRP A 170 -24.80 0.43 -2.15
N PRO A 171 -25.67 0.30 -1.13
CA PRO A 171 -26.86 1.13 -0.97
C PRO A 171 -26.51 2.49 -0.37
N THR A 172 -25.58 2.55 0.59
CA THR A 172 -25.11 3.82 1.15
C THR A 172 -24.37 4.63 0.10
N GLN A 173 -23.56 3.99 -0.76
CA GLN A 173 -22.94 4.68 -1.90
C GLN A 173 -24.00 5.20 -2.88
N SER A 174 -25.07 4.44 -3.13
CA SER A 174 -26.17 4.87 -3.99
C SER A 174 -26.91 6.07 -3.39
N VAL A 175 -27.19 6.05 -2.08
CA VAL A 175 -27.84 7.16 -1.34
C VAL A 175 -26.94 8.40 -1.30
N ILE A 176 -25.64 8.26 -1.01
CA ILE A 176 -24.68 9.38 -1.03
C ILE A 176 -24.60 9.99 -2.43
N ARG A 177 -24.52 9.14 -3.46
CA ARG A 177 -24.51 9.57 -4.86
C ARG A 177 -25.79 10.30 -5.25
N HIS A 178 -26.94 9.88 -4.73
CA HIS A 178 -28.24 10.40 -5.15
C HIS A 178 -28.73 11.59 -4.31
N TYR A 179 -28.40 11.66 -3.02
CA TYR A 179 -28.98 12.68 -2.13
C TYR A 179 -27.97 13.68 -1.58
N VAL A 180 -26.71 13.30 -1.43
CA VAL A 180 -25.66 14.21 -0.89
C VAL A 180 -24.96 14.96 -2.02
N LEU A 181 -24.78 14.30 -3.17
CA LEU A 181 -23.94 14.81 -4.27
C LEU A 181 -24.72 15.36 -5.48
N ILE A 182 -26.03 15.11 -5.59
CA ILE A 182 -26.88 15.73 -6.64
C ILE A 182 -27.04 17.25 -6.50
N PRO A 183 -27.23 17.85 -5.30
CA PRO A 183 -27.29 19.32 -5.20
C PRO A 183 -25.93 19.98 -5.49
N LEU A 184 -24.85 19.20 -5.52
CA LEU A 184 -23.47 19.63 -5.81
C LEU A 184 -23.13 19.53 -7.31
N SER A 185 -24.00 20.01 -8.21
CA SER A 185 -23.75 20.20 -9.66
C SER A 185 -23.45 18.93 -10.51
N PRO A 186 -23.79 18.90 -11.81
CA PRO A 186 -23.37 17.86 -12.78
C PRO A 186 -21.85 17.78 -13.07
N MET A 187 -21.03 18.58 -12.38
CA MET A 187 -19.57 18.56 -12.39
C MET A 187 -19.08 17.77 -11.15
N LEU A 188 -18.67 16.51 -11.16
CA LEU A 188 -17.65 15.86 -11.98
C LEU A 188 -17.74 14.33 -11.74
N PRO A 189 -17.66 13.47 -12.78
CA PRO A 189 -17.47 12.02 -12.61
C PRO A 189 -16.21 11.64 -11.81
N LEU A 190 -15.30 12.60 -11.57
CA LEU A 190 -14.03 12.42 -10.87
C LEU A 190 -14.12 12.63 -9.34
N ILE A 191 -15.07 13.39 -8.82
CA ILE A 191 -15.14 13.69 -7.38
C ILE A 191 -15.50 12.44 -6.56
N ILE A 192 -16.44 11.62 -7.05
CA ILE A 192 -16.87 10.40 -6.35
C ILE A 192 -15.71 9.40 -6.19
N PRO A 193 -14.98 9.03 -7.26
CA PRO A 193 -13.78 8.21 -7.13
C PRO A 193 -12.74 8.79 -6.18
N VAL A 194 -12.51 10.11 -6.21
CA VAL A 194 -11.56 10.77 -5.29
C VAL A 194 -12.02 10.64 -3.84
N PHE A 195 -13.27 11.00 -3.54
CA PHE A 195 -13.81 10.91 -2.19
C PHE A 195 -13.80 9.47 -1.65
N THR A 196 -14.32 8.52 -2.42
CA THR A 196 -14.36 7.11 -2.01
C THR A 196 -12.97 6.52 -1.82
N SER A 197 -11.99 6.93 -2.64
CA SER A 197 -10.59 6.54 -2.49
C SER A 197 -9.95 7.14 -1.24
N SER A 198 -10.22 8.41 -0.93
CA SER A 198 -9.74 9.07 0.30
C SER A 198 -10.23 8.40 1.57
N VAL A 199 -11.50 7.99 1.59
CA VAL A 199 -12.10 7.29 2.74
C VAL A 199 -11.44 5.92 2.96
N LYS A 200 -11.23 5.13 1.89
CA LYS A 200 -10.66 3.78 1.96
C LYS A 200 -9.14 3.73 1.82
N ALA A 201 -8.47 4.88 1.81
CA ALA A 201 -7.05 4.99 1.51
C ALA A 201 -6.19 4.12 2.45
N LEU A 202 -6.34 4.30 3.76
CA LEU A 202 -5.55 3.56 4.76
C LEU A 202 -5.80 2.05 4.67
N THR A 203 -7.07 1.63 4.63
CA THR A 203 -7.45 0.22 4.56
C THR A 203 -6.97 -0.45 3.28
N THR A 204 -6.94 0.28 2.16
CA THR A 204 -6.38 -0.21 0.89
C THR A 204 -4.87 -0.39 0.98
N GLY A 205 -4.15 0.57 1.56
CA GLY A 205 -2.70 0.46 1.77
C GLY A 205 -2.33 -0.72 2.66
N GLU A 206 -3.01 -0.89 3.80
CA GLU A 206 -2.82 -2.03 4.71
C GLU A 206 -3.14 -3.36 4.02
N TYR A 207 -4.25 -3.44 3.28
CA TYR A 207 -4.65 -4.65 2.55
C TYR A 207 -3.63 -5.07 1.49
N LEU A 208 -3.01 -4.10 0.82
CA LEU A 208 -1.98 -4.36 -0.19
C LEU A 208 -0.69 -4.90 0.46
N HIS A 209 -0.35 -4.46 1.68
CA HIS A 209 0.81 -4.90 2.46
C HIS A 209 0.58 -6.12 3.36
N LYS A 210 -0.64 -6.63 3.47
CA LYS A 210 -0.93 -7.84 4.25
C LYS A 210 0.06 -9.01 3.98
N PRO A 211 0.40 -9.37 2.72
CA PRO A 211 1.37 -10.43 2.45
C PRO A 211 2.76 -10.16 3.06
N TYR A 212 3.21 -8.91 3.05
CA TYR A 212 4.48 -8.50 3.65
C TYR A 212 4.47 -8.69 5.18
N PHE A 213 3.40 -8.26 5.85
CA PHE A 213 3.26 -8.46 7.31
C PHE A 213 3.25 -9.94 7.69
N THR A 214 2.57 -10.77 6.89
CA THR A 214 2.54 -12.22 7.07
C THR A 214 3.92 -12.84 6.84
N GLN A 215 4.63 -12.44 5.78
CA GLN A 215 5.97 -12.94 5.47
C GLN A 215 6.98 -12.59 6.57
N LYS A 216 6.86 -11.38 7.13
CA LYS A 216 7.68 -10.89 8.25
C LYS A 216 7.25 -11.41 9.63
N ARG A 217 6.18 -12.22 9.69
CA ARG A 217 5.62 -12.80 10.92
C ARG A 217 5.33 -11.76 12.01
N MET A 218 4.85 -10.58 11.63
CA MET A 218 4.52 -9.53 12.60
C MET A 218 3.26 -9.90 13.40
N ALA A 219 3.33 -9.71 14.72
CA ALA A 219 2.14 -9.77 15.58
C ALA A 219 1.15 -8.62 15.23
N PRO A 220 -0.16 -8.78 15.46
CA PRO A 220 -1.15 -7.75 15.15
C PRO A 220 -0.85 -6.38 15.77
N ASP A 221 -0.32 -6.36 16.99
CA ASP A 221 0.06 -5.12 17.68
C ASP A 221 1.25 -4.44 17.01
N ALA A 222 2.25 -5.22 16.59
CA ALA A 222 3.40 -4.71 15.82
C ALA A 222 2.98 -4.19 14.44
N VAL A 223 2.02 -4.85 13.77
CA VAL A 223 1.44 -4.33 12.52
C VAL A 223 0.74 -2.99 12.75
N TRP A 224 0.04 -2.84 13.88
CA TRP A 224 -0.60 -1.58 14.21
C TRP A 224 0.42 -0.46 14.38
N THR A 225 1.48 -0.69 15.15
CA THR A 225 2.54 0.29 15.40
C THR A 225 3.24 0.66 14.10
N TRP A 226 3.63 -0.34 13.30
CA TRP A 226 4.22 -0.17 11.98
C TRP A 226 3.41 0.75 11.07
N VAL A 227 2.10 0.51 11.02
CA VAL A 227 1.19 1.27 10.17
C VAL A 227 0.93 2.66 10.73
N GLU A 228 0.83 2.82 12.05
CA GLU A 228 0.58 4.12 12.67
C GLU A 228 1.77 5.07 12.48
N GLU A 229 3.00 4.59 12.61
CA GLU A 229 4.23 5.34 12.29
C GLU A 229 4.22 5.86 10.85
N ARG A 230 3.74 5.04 9.92
CA ARG A 230 3.75 5.33 8.48
C ARG A 230 2.36 5.67 7.95
N LYS A 231 1.45 6.16 8.80
CA LYS A 231 0.02 6.29 8.46
C LYS A 231 -0.22 7.10 7.20
N TRP A 232 0.51 8.19 7.02
CA TRP A 232 0.37 9.06 5.85
C TRP A 232 0.98 8.43 4.60
N ALA A 233 2.03 7.62 4.73
CA ALA A 233 2.60 6.86 3.62
C ALA A 233 1.59 5.83 3.11
N TYR A 234 0.99 5.07 4.03
CA TYR A 234 -0.06 4.11 3.72
C TYR A 234 -1.31 4.76 3.15
N ARG A 235 -1.71 5.93 3.66
CA ARG A 235 -2.83 6.70 3.09
C ARG A 235 -2.52 7.20 1.69
N ALA A 236 -1.35 7.77 1.45
CA ALA A 236 -1.01 8.32 0.14
C ALA A 236 -0.90 7.21 -0.92
N PHE A 237 -0.19 6.11 -0.61
CA PHE A 237 -0.12 4.93 -1.48
C PHE A 237 -1.50 4.31 -1.71
N GLY A 238 -2.23 4.05 -0.63
CA GLY A 238 -3.54 3.42 -0.70
C GLY A 238 -4.60 4.29 -1.39
N PHE A 239 -4.52 5.63 -1.28
CA PHE A 239 -5.35 6.57 -2.02
C PHE A 239 -5.12 6.45 -3.53
N CYS A 240 -3.87 6.54 -3.98
CA CYS A 240 -3.54 6.41 -5.40
C CYS A 240 -3.91 5.03 -5.95
N ALA A 241 -3.62 3.97 -5.20
CA ALA A 241 -3.99 2.60 -5.57
C ALA A 241 -5.51 2.44 -5.70
N ALA A 242 -6.26 2.92 -4.70
CA ALA A 242 -7.72 2.92 -4.68
C ALA A 242 -8.34 3.71 -5.85
N LEU A 243 -7.75 4.85 -6.18
CA LEU A 243 -8.21 5.73 -7.25
C LEU A 243 -8.03 5.09 -8.62
N LEU A 244 -6.84 4.52 -8.87
CA LEU A 244 -6.52 3.81 -10.11
C LEU A 244 -7.38 2.53 -10.28
N GLU A 245 -7.61 1.78 -9.20
CA GLU A 245 -8.54 0.62 -9.21
C GLU A 245 -10.01 1.02 -9.38
N GLY A 246 -10.34 2.27 -9.07
CA GLY A 246 -11.66 2.85 -9.26
C GLY A 246 -12.04 3.04 -10.73
N LEU A 247 -11.06 3.12 -11.63
CA LEU A 247 -11.30 3.31 -13.05
C LEU A 247 -12.03 2.09 -13.67
N PRO A 248 -13.05 2.31 -14.51
CA PRO A 248 -13.73 1.22 -15.19
C PRO A 248 -12.79 0.53 -16.16
N ILE A 249 -12.82 -0.81 -16.19
CA ILE A 249 -12.01 -1.69 -17.04
C ILE A 249 -10.50 -1.60 -16.74
N ILE A 250 -9.88 -0.43 -16.94
CA ILE A 250 -8.45 -0.18 -16.72
C ILE A 250 -8.05 -0.42 -15.25
N GLY A 251 -8.94 -0.13 -14.30
CA GLY A 251 -8.70 -0.40 -12.88
C GLY A 251 -8.46 -1.89 -12.55
N LEU A 252 -8.85 -2.81 -13.44
CA LEU A 252 -8.57 -4.24 -13.30
C LEU A 252 -7.07 -4.52 -13.49
N VAL A 253 -6.43 -3.84 -14.45
CA VAL A 253 -4.98 -3.91 -14.66
C VAL A 253 -4.27 -3.30 -13.45
N PHE A 254 -4.74 -2.14 -12.98
CA PHE A 254 -4.17 -1.49 -11.80
C PHE A 254 -4.30 -2.33 -10.52
N SER A 255 -5.36 -3.14 -10.39
CA SER A 255 -5.50 -4.04 -9.24
C SER A 255 -4.38 -5.10 -9.15
N VAL A 256 -3.77 -5.44 -10.28
CA VAL A 256 -2.59 -6.33 -10.34
C VAL A 256 -1.31 -5.52 -10.20
N SER A 257 -1.19 -4.40 -10.91
CA SER A 257 0.02 -3.58 -10.84
C SER A 257 0.26 -2.99 -9.44
N ASN A 258 -0.79 -2.62 -8.71
CA ASN A 258 -0.69 -2.14 -7.32
C ASN A 258 -0.16 -3.23 -6.38
N ARG A 259 -0.40 -4.52 -6.67
CA ARG A 259 0.19 -5.65 -5.91
C ARG A 259 1.68 -5.79 -6.13
N ILE A 260 2.12 -5.55 -7.37
CA ILE A 260 3.54 -5.48 -7.73
C ILE A 260 4.18 -4.26 -7.05
N GLY A 261 3.52 -3.09 -7.12
CA GLY A 261 3.93 -1.87 -6.42
C GLY A 261 4.11 -2.08 -4.92
N ALA A 262 3.14 -2.69 -4.27
CA ALA A 262 3.18 -3.06 -2.87
C ALA A 262 4.34 -4.02 -2.53
N ALA A 263 4.60 -5.03 -3.36
CA ALA A 263 5.74 -5.94 -3.15
C ALA A 263 7.09 -5.20 -3.26
N MET A 264 7.20 -4.25 -4.19
CA MET A 264 8.41 -3.45 -4.34
C MET A 264 8.59 -2.47 -3.19
N TRP A 265 7.49 -1.86 -2.72
CA TRP A 265 7.54 -1.00 -1.55
C TRP A 265 7.94 -1.80 -0.29
N ALA A 266 7.36 -2.98 -0.10
CA ALA A 266 7.73 -3.91 0.97
C ALA A 266 9.22 -4.28 0.95
N HIS A 267 9.77 -4.57 -0.24
CA HIS A 267 11.21 -4.86 -0.38
C HIS A 267 12.10 -3.68 0.03
N ASP A 268 11.73 -2.46 -0.38
CA ASP A 268 12.52 -1.28 -0.05
C ASP A 268 12.37 -0.90 1.45
N LEU A 269 11.21 -1.15 2.06
CA LEU A 269 11.02 -1.06 3.51
C LEU A 269 11.87 -2.09 4.26
N GLU A 270 11.97 -3.32 3.75
CA GLU A 270 12.81 -4.35 4.39
C GLU A 270 14.28 -3.95 4.33
N LYS A 271 14.77 -3.50 3.17
CA LYS A 271 16.14 -2.97 3.06
C LYS A 271 16.47 -1.91 4.09
N ARG A 272 15.51 -1.01 4.33
CA ARG A 272 15.65 0.02 5.36
C ARG A 272 15.71 -0.59 6.76
N GLN A 273 14.86 -1.57 7.06
CA GLN A 273 14.87 -2.29 8.33
C GLN A 273 16.22 -2.97 8.61
N HIS A 274 16.84 -3.57 7.58
CA HIS A 274 18.20 -4.10 7.69
C HIS A 274 19.23 -3.02 8.07
N LEU A 275 19.10 -1.79 7.57
CA LEU A 275 20.00 -0.69 7.95
C LEU A 275 19.86 -0.33 9.44
N PHE A 276 18.65 -0.35 10.00
CA PHE A 276 18.42 -0.14 11.43
C PHE A 276 18.93 -1.34 12.26
N ALA A 277 18.65 -2.57 11.82
CA ALA A 277 19.09 -3.78 12.50
C ALA A 277 20.63 -3.88 12.59
N HIS A 278 21.34 -3.41 11.56
CA HIS A 278 22.80 -3.35 11.53
C HIS A 278 23.38 -2.06 12.16
N GLY A 279 22.56 -1.20 12.76
CA GLY A 279 23.02 0.03 13.43
C GLY A 279 23.58 1.11 12.49
N VAL A 280 23.41 0.95 11.18
CA VAL A 280 23.82 1.94 10.17
C VAL A 280 22.93 3.18 10.28
N LEU A 281 21.62 2.96 10.49
CA LEU A 281 20.66 4.01 10.81
C LEU A 281 20.29 3.95 12.29
N GLN A 282 20.24 5.12 12.91
CA GLN A 282 19.80 5.28 14.29
C GLN A 282 18.30 5.60 14.32
N PRO A 283 17.57 5.14 15.36
CA PRO A 283 16.16 5.46 15.51
C PRO A 283 15.89 6.97 15.41
N LEU A 284 14.84 7.32 14.67
CA LEU A 284 14.52 8.70 14.33
C LEU A 284 13.92 9.42 15.54
N PRO A 285 14.40 10.64 15.88
CA PRO A 285 13.74 11.48 16.87
C PRO A 285 12.43 12.03 16.29
N PRO A 286 11.43 12.39 17.13
CA PRO A 286 10.13 12.90 16.69
C PRO A 286 10.20 14.10 15.74
N SER A 287 11.24 14.93 15.84
CA SER A 287 11.44 16.09 14.96
C SER A 287 11.89 15.73 13.53
N ARG A 288 12.38 14.51 13.30
CA ARG A 288 12.96 14.08 12.02
C ARG A 288 12.19 12.96 11.32
N VAL A 289 11.03 12.54 11.80
CA VAL A 289 10.25 11.45 11.18
C VAL A 289 9.67 11.81 9.80
N GLY A 290 9.46 13.09 9.52
CA GLY A 290 8.86 13.57 8.27
C GLY A 290 7.37 13.17 8.12
N ILE A 291 6.74 13.60 7.03
CA ILE A 291 5.30 13.35 6.81
C ILE A 291 4.97 11.86 6.63
N PHE A 292 5.89 11.10 6.02
CA PHE A 292 5.69 9.68 5.71
C PHE A 292 6.29 8.72 6.73
N GLY A 293 6.89 9.23 7.81
CA GLY A 293 7.47 8.42 8.88
C GLY A 293 8.80 7.75 8.52
N THR A 294 9.38 8.09 7.36
CA THR A 294 10.66 7.56 6.84
C THR A 294 11.81 8.56 6.94
N GLY A 295 11.61 9.70 7.59
CA GLY A 295 12.61 10.75 7.73
C GLY A 295 12.97 11.47 6.44
N SER A 296 14.09 12.20 6.44
CA SER A 296 14.49 13.05 5.32
C SER A 296 15.31 12.27 4.30
N VAL A 297 15.15 12.59 3.00
CA VAL A 297 16.03 12.07 1.93
C VAL A 297 17.49 12.45 2.18
N LEU A 298 17.73 13.56 2.87
CA LEU A 298 19.07 14.03 3.24
C LEU A 298 19.80 13.08 4.20
N ASP A 299 19.07 12.26 4.96
CA ASP A 299 19.66 11.26 5.85
C ASP A 299 20.25 10.06 5.07
N MET A 300 19.90 9.92 3.78
CA MET A 300 20.40 8.85 2.89
C MET A 300 21.73 9.24 2.25
N THR A 301 22.75 9.46 3.08
CA THR A 301 24.09 9.83 2.61
C THR A 301 24.73 8.73 1.76
N HIS A 302 25.76 9.09 0.99
CA HIS A 302 26.47 8.13 0.15
C HIS A 302 27.07 6.95 0.94
N GLU A 303 27.48 7.19 2.19
CA GLU A 303 27.98 6.15 3.11
C GLU A 303 26.89 5.16 3.50
N VAL A 304 25.70 5.66 3.87
CA VAL A 304 24.54 4.80 4.17
C VAL A 304 24.18 3.94 2.96
N ARG A 305 24.27 4.49 1.74
CA ARG A 305 24.03 3.72 0.50
C ARG A 305 25.07 2.64 0.27
N ARG A 306 26.35 2.93 0.52
CA ARG A 306 27.44 1.94 0.43
C ARG A 306 27.24 0.82 1.45
N ALA A 307 26.98 1.17 2.71
CA ALA A 307 26.68 0.20 3.77
C ALA A 307 25.45 -0.66 3.43
N GLY A 308 24.39 -0.05 2.89
CA GLY A 308 23.22 -0.77 2.40
C GLY A 308 23.54 -1.73 1.25
N ALA A 309 24.41 -1.33 0.32
CA ALA A 309 24.85 -2.20 -0.77
C ALA A 309 25.70 -3.37 -0.27
N GLU A 310 26.54 -3.16 0.74
CA GLU A 310 27.33 -4.22 1.40
C GLU A 310 26.44 -5.23 2.12
N ILE A 311 25.45 -4.75 2.88
CA ILE A 311 24.44 -5.61 3.51
C ILE A 311 23.68 -6.38 2.42
N GLU A 312 23.28 -5.69 1.35
CA GLU A 312 22.53 -6.32 0.24
C GLU A 312 23.30 -7.46 -0.45
N LYS A 313 24.63 -7.31 -0.59
CA LYS A 313 25.53 -8.35 -1.11
C LYS A 313 25.64 -9.58 -0.21
N ARG A 314 25.42 -9.44 1.10
CA ARG A 314 25.41 -10.60 2.02
C ARG A 314 24.23 -11.52 1.74
N TRP A 315 23.10 -10.92 1.34
CA TRP A 315 21.86 -11.63 1.06
C TRP A 315 21.75 -12.21 -0.35
N SER A 316 22.71 -11.96 -1.25
CA SER A 316 22.68 -12.50 -2.62
C SER A 316 23.21 -13.93 -2.76
N ASN A 317 23.83 -14.49 -1.72
CA ASN A 317 24.51 -15.80 -1.79
C ASN A 317 23.63 -16.98 -1.34
N ALA A 318 22.36 -16.74 -1.01
CA ALA A 318 21.44 -17.72 -0.42
C ALA A 318 20.34 -18.14 -1.41
N PRO A 319 19.69 -19.31 -1.24
CA PRO A 319 18.67 -19.79 -2.16
C PRO A 319 17.51 -18.80 -2.28
N VAL A 320 17.06 -18.56 -3.51
CA VAL A 320 15.98 -17.63 -3.82
C VAL A 320 14.70 -18.07 -3.12
N TYR A 321 14.06 -17.16 -2.38
CA TYR A 321 12.74 -17.40 -1.83
C TYR A 321 11.72 -17.54 -2.96
N ALA A 322 11.11 -18.71 -3.07
CA ALA A 322 9.95 -18.95 -3.90
C ALA A 322 8.71 -19.00 -2.98
N PRO A 323 7.88 -17.95 -2.95
CA PRO A 323 6.61 -18.01 -2.24
C PRO A 323 5.76 -19.13 -2.87
N THR A 324 5.24 -20.04 -2.05
CA THR A 324 4.40 -21.13 -2.54
C THR A 324 3.12 -20.58 -3.17
N ASP A 325 2.72 -21.15 -4.30
CA ASP A 325 1.40 -20.95 -4.94
C ASP A 325 0.32 -21.67 -4.10
N GLU A 326 0.35 -21.54 -2.77
CA GLU A 326 -0.71 -22.09 -1.90
C GLU A 326 -2.03 -21.40 -2.21
N GLY A 327 -2.76 -22.07 -3.11
CA GLY A 327 -4.16 -21.90 -3.34
C GLY A 327 -4.97 -22.50 -2.19
N ASP A 328 -6.14 -21.92 -2.03
CA ASP A 328 -7.38 -22.63 -1.74
C ASP A 328 -7.78 -22.91 -0.29
N SER A 329 -6.94 -22.64 0.72
CA SER A 329 -7.44 -22.59 2.10
C SER A 329 -7.84 -21.17 2.48
N GLU A 330 -9.12 -21.00 2.76
CA GLU A 330 -9.70 -19.88 3.47
C GLU A 330 -8.67 -19.30 4.47
N ALA A 331 -8.28 -18.04 4.31
CA ALA A 331 -7.58 -17.37 5.41
C ALA A 331 -8.56 -17.45 6.57
N PRO A 332 -8.28 -18.20 7.65
CA PRO A 332 -9.23 -18.28 8.73
C PRO A 332 -9.43 -16.84 9.21
N ALA A 333 -10.70 -16.46 9.40
CA ALA A 333 -10.99 -15.36 10.30
C ALA A 333 -10.12 -15.58 11.54
N PRO A 334 -9.46 -14.55 12.09
CA PRO A 334 -8.57 -14.74 13.23
C PRO A 334 -9.32 -15.53 14.29
N ALA A 335 -8.94 -16.80 14.45
CA ALA A 335 -9.49 -17.62 15.50
C ALA A 335 -9.10 -16.91 16.78
N ALA A 336 -10.09 -16.60 17.62
CA ALA A 336 -9.82 -16.17 18.97
C ALA A 336 -8.83 -17.18 19.58
N PRO A 337 -7.73 -16.74 20.20
CA PRO A 337 -6.77 -17.65 20.77
C PRO A 337 -7.50 -18.54 21.77
N THR A 338 -7.61 -19.82 21.43
CA THR A 338 -7.96 -20.86 22.41
C THR A 338 -6.72 -21.02 23.26
N PRO A 339 -6.80 -20.86 24.60
CA PRO A 339 -5.62 -20.94 25.44
C PRO A 339 -5.08 -22.38 25.41
N SER A 340 -3.94 -22.57 24.73
CA SER A 340 -3.15 -23.79 24.85
C SER A 340 -2.63 -23.87 26.28
N ALA A 341 -2.93 -24.97 26.97
CA ALA A 341 -2.42 -25.24 28.30
C ALA A 341 -0.87 -25.25 28.28
N PRO A 342 -0.20 -24.66 29.29
CA PRO A 342 1.25 -24.62 29.33
C PRO A 342 1.85 -26.00 29.59
N THR A 343 2.85 -26.37 28.79
CA THR A 343 3.75 -27.50 29.04
C THR A 343 4.56 -27.23 30.31
N PRO A 344 4.70 -28.18 31.25
CA PRO A 344 5.42 -27.92 32.50
C PRO A 344 6.94 -27.88 32.25
N GLY A 345 7.59 -26.75 32.57
CA GLY A 345 9.05 -26.73 32.72
C GLY A 345 9.80 -25.54 32.15
N GLU A 346 9.17 -24.65 31.37
CA GLU A 346 9.88 -23.51 30.76
C GLU A 346 9.42 -22.19 31.40
N THR A 347 10.28 -21.61 32.25
CA THR A 347 10.04 -20.29 32.85
C THR A 347 10.06 -19.21 31.76
N PRO A 348 8.99 -18.42 31.59
CA PRO A 348 8.98 -17.32 30.63
C PRO A 348 9.91 -16.18 31.09
N PRO A 349 10.54 -15.44 30.15
CA PRO A 349 11.30 -14.24 30.50
C PRO A 349 10.37 -13.18 31.12
N PRO A 350 10.84 -12.39 32.09
CA PRO A 350 9.97 -11.50 32.84
C PRO A 350 9.39 -10.40 31.93
N PRO A 351 8.09 -10.08 32.04
CA PRO A 351 7.49 -8.97 31.33
C PRO A 351 8.05 -7.62 31.83
N TYR A 352 8.24 -6.69 30.90
CA TYR A 352 8.62 -5.29 31.14
C TYR A 352 7.54 -4.52 31.93
N SER A 353 7.32 -4.85 33.20
CA SER A 353 6.52 -4.03 34.13
C SER A 353 6.62 -4.47 35.61
N ALA A 354 7.74 -5.04 36.04
CA ALA A 354 7.95 -5.41 37.45
C ALA A 354 9.15 -4.66 38.06
N VAL A 355 8.93 -3.39 38.42
CA VAL A 355 9.66 -2.74 39.51
C VAL A 355 8.61 -2.13 40.43
N ALA A 356 8.27 -2.84 41.50
CA ALA A 356 7.68 -2.28 42.72
C ALA A 356 8.82 -2.12 43.73
N GLY A 357 8.94 -1.08 44.57
CA GLY A 357 8.19 0.15 44.80
C GLY A 357 8.99 0.97 45.84
N GLY A 358 8.66 2.25 46.04
CA GLY A 358 9.23 3.08 47.11
C GLY A 358 8.99 4.58 46.92
N THR A 359 8.31 5.19 47.88
CA THR A 359 7.85 6.60 47.99
C THR A 359 9.01 7.64 48.08
N PRO A 360 8.71 8.96 47.93
CA PRO A 360 9.65 9.96 47.44
C PRO A 360 10.52 10.56 48.55
N ASP A 361 11.82 10.66 48.32
CA ASP A 361 12.67 11.57 49.08
C ASP A 361 13.67 12.30 48.16
N GLY A 362 13.96 13.53 48.54
CA GLY A 362 14.48 14.59 47.68
C GLY A 362 15.94 14.43 47.28
N THR A 363 16.27 15.18 46.22
CA THR A 363 17.64 15.55 45.82
C THR A 363 18.62 14.39 45.53
N ARG A 364 18.76 14.03 44.25
CA ARG A 364 20.07 13.84 43.57
C ARG A 364 19.84 13.53 42.09
N ARG A 365 20.22 14.47 41.22
CA ARG A 365 20.43 14.23 39.77
C ARG A 365 21.45 13.08 39.64
N ARG A 366 21.05 11.94 39.07
CA ARG A 366 22.01 10.94 38.60
C ARG A 366 22.50 11.37 37.21
N LEU A 367 23.76 11.80 37.15
CA LEU A 367 24.51 11.92 35.90
C LEU A 367 24.71 10.52 35.29
N PRO A 368 24.74 10.39 33.95
CA PRO A 368 25.05 9.13 33.29
C PRO A 368 26.48 8.66 33.61
N PRO A 369 26.74 7.33 33.59
CA PRO A 369 28.06 6.77 33.90
C PRO A 369 29.13 7.24 32.91
N GLN A 370 30.29 7.61 33.42
CA GLN A 370 31.44 8.01 32.59
C GLN A 370 32.00 6.79 31.84
N LEU A 371 32.28 6.99 30.54
CA LEU A 371 32.93 6.00 29.68
C LEU A 371 34.39 5.76 30.14
N PRO A 372 34.92 4.53 29.96
CA PRO A 372 36.32 4.23 30.29
C PRO A 372 37.30 5.01 29.39
N PRO A 373 38.48 5.39 29.91
CA PRO A 373 39.48 6.13 29.13
C PRO A 373 40.06 5.27 28.00
N ARG A 374 40.24 5.91 26.84
CA ARG A 374 40.87 5.35 25.64
C ARG A 374 42.35 5.08 25.91
N PRO A 375 42.93 3.94 25.52
CA PRO A 375 44.37 3.69 25.71
C PRO A 375 45.21 4.60 24.82
N ASP A 376 46.19 5.26 25.44
CA ASP A 376 47.08 6.26 24.87
C ASP A 376 47.96 5.70 23.74
N SER A 377 47.95 6.40 22.60
CA SER A 377 48.98 6.29 21.58
C SER A 377 50.28 6.87 22.12
N LYS A 378 51.32 6.03 22.19
CA LYS A 378 52.70 6.35 22.59
C LYS A 378 53.19 7.68 21.99
N ALA A 379 53.62 8.57 22.87
CA ALA A 379 54.46 9.71 22.54
C ALA A 379 55.85 9.22 22.10
N THR A 380 56.26 9.60 20.89
CA THR A 380 57.66 9.64 20.49
C THR A 380 58.27 10.92 21.05
N ASP A 381 59.14 10.75 22.04
CA ASP A 381 60.00 11.78 22.62
C ASP A 381 61.26 11.91 21.74
N THR A 382 61.46 13.07 21.12
CA THR A 382 62.76 13.50 20.57
C THR A 382 63.10 14.85 21.17
N LYS A 383 63.83 14.83 22.29
CA LYS A 383 64.69 15.93 22.74
C LYS A 383 65.86 16.10 21.76
N SER A 384 66.26 17.36 21.50
CA SER A 384 67.63 17.85 21.74
C SER A 384 68.01 19.09 20.90
N LYS A 385 68.40 20.15 21.63
CA LYS A 385 69.29 21.28 21.25
C LYS A 385 68.71 22.29 20.25
N GLY A 386 68.84 23.61 20.42
CA GLY A 386 69.77 24.41 21.22
C GLY A 386 70.24 25.58 20.33
N LEU A 387 70.38 26.76 20.95
CA LEU A 387 70.62 28.11 20.39
C LEU A 387 69.38 28.85 19.84
#